data_AF-A0AA47MVK6-F1
#
_entry.id   AF-A0AA47MVK6-F1
#
_cell.length_a   1.000
_cell.length_b   1.000
_cell.length_c   1.000
_cell.angle_alpha   90.00
_cell.angle_beta   90.00
_cell.angle_gamma   90.00
#
_symmetry.space_group_name_H-M   'P 1'
#
loop_
_entity.id
_entity.type
_entity.pdbx_description
1 polymer ?
#
loop_
_entity_poly.entity_id
_entity_poly.type
_entity_poly.pdbx_seq_one_letter_code
_entity_poly.pdbx_strand_id
1 'polypeptide(L)'
;MQRTRGLPDLVPDPNYVQASTYIQRAHMYSLRCAAEEKCLSSTAYTAETTDYDVRVLLRFPQRVKNQGTADFMPNRPRHTWEWHSCHQHYHSMDEFSHYDLLEVSTSRKVAEGHKASFCLEDTTCDFGHLKRYACTAHTQVHARRYQLIFHMNTAGSPPPSLQGLSPGCYDTYNADIDCQWIDITDIQPGNYILKLQVNPKYLILESDFTNNIVRCNIHYTGRFVTTTNCKIAQ
;
A
#
# COMPACT_ATOMS: atom_id res chain seq x y z
N MET A 1 27.73 -2.15 27.45
CA MET A 1 26.34 -1.64 27.40
C MET A 1 25.70 -2.14 26.13
N GLN A 2 24.78 -3.08 26.23
CA GLN A 2 24.07 -3.64 25.09
C GLN A 2 23.10 -2.56 24.60
N ARG A 3 23.38 -1.93 23.44
CA ARG A 3 22.42 -1.05 22.77
C ARG A 3 21.14 -1.87 22.60
N THR A 4 20.08 -1.54 23.32
CA THR A 4 18.73 -1.95 22.93
C THR A 4 18.56 -1.49 21.48
N ARG A 5 18.53 -2.44 20.54
CA ARG A 5 18.23 -2.13 19.14
C ARG A 5 16.81 -1.53 19.16
N GLY A 6 16.67 -0.30 18.67
CA GLY A 6 15.35 0.31 18.51
C GLY A 6 14.46 -0.55 17.62
N LEU A 7 13.16 -0.34 17.71
CA LEU A 7 12.16 -0.96 16.82
C LEU A 7 11.48 0.12 15.97
N PRO A 8 11.02 -0.20 14.75
CA PRO A 8 10.10 0.65 13.99
C PRO A 8 8.73 0.73 14.68
N ASP A 9 7.92 1.70 14.28
CA ASP A 9 6.54 1.89 14.73
C ASP A 9 5.74 2.57 13.62
N LEU A 10 4.89 1.82 12.94
CA LEU A 10 4.15 2.22 11.75
C LEU A 10 2.79 2.77 12.13
N VAL A 11 2.59 4.06 11.83
CA VAL A 11 1.32 4.74 12.06
C VAL A 11 0.72 5.19 10.73
N PRO A 12 -0.35 4.55 10.25
CA PRO A 12 -1.13 5.06 9.12
C PRO A 12 -1.83 6.37 9.48
N ASP A 13 -1.94 7.30 8.53
CA ASP A 13 -2.60 8.60 8.74
C ASP A 13 -4.09 8.54 8.36
N PRO A 14 -5.02 8.65 9.35
CA PRO A 14 -6.45 8.60 9.07
C PRO A 14 -6.96 9.78 8.23
N ASN A 15 -6.33 10.95 8.34
CA ASN A 15 -6.77 12.14 7.62
C ASN A 15 -6.49 12.02 6.13
N TYR A 16 -5.39 11.36 5.76
CA TYR A 16 -5.04 11.11 4.36
C TYR A 16 -6.11 10.24 3.70
N VAL A 17 -6.51 9.14 4.36
CA VAL A 17 -7.59 8.25 3.89
C VAL A 17 -8.89 9.05 3.69
N GLN A 18 -9.29 9.84 4.69
CA GLN A 18 -10.53 10.62 4.64
C GLN A 18 -10.54 11.69 3.54
N ALA A 19 -9.39 12.33 3.28
CA ALA A 19 -9.30 13.49 2.41
C ALA A 19 -9.56 13.17 0.92
N SER A 20 -9.25 11.96 0.48
CA SER A 20 -9.28 11.61 -0.96
C SER A 20 -9.78 10.19 -1.22
N THR A 21 -10.87 9.78 -0.57
CA THR A 21 -11.57 8.55 -0.96
C THR A 21 -12.54 8.83 -2.09
N TYR A 22 -12.54 8.03 -3.16
CA TYR A 22 -13.48 8.17 -4.26
C TYR A 22 -13.81 6.83 -4.94
N ILE A 23 -14.86 6.84 -5.76
CA ILE A 23 -15.25 5.71 -6.60
C ILE A 23 -14.67 5.90 -8.00
N GLN A 24 -13.95 4.89 -8.49
CA GLN A 24 -13.58 4.79 -9.90
C GLN A 24 -14.32 3.63 -10.56
N ARG A 25 -14.80 3.85 -11.78
CA ARG A 25 -15.23 2.76 -12.68
C ARG A 25 -14.15 2.59 -13.74
N ALA A 26 -13.62 1.38 -13.86
CA ALA A 26 -12.53 1.07 -14.78
C ALA A 26 -12.83 -0.24 -15.51
N HIS A 27 -12.49 -0.29 -16.79
CA HIS A 27 -12.64 -1.51 -17.58
C HIS A 27 -11.50 -2.49 -17.31
N MET A 28 -11.75 -3.78 -17.42
CA MET A 28 -10.76 -4.84 -17.22
C MET A 28 -9.51 -4.67 -18.10
N TYR A 29 -9.64 -4.18 -19.34
CA TYR A 29 -8.47 -3.92 -20.20
C TYR A 29 -7.47 -2.92 -19.61
N SER A 30 -7.95 -1.98 -18.78
CA SER A 30 -7.12 -0.98 -18.09
C SER A 30 -6.57 -1.48 -16.76
N LEU A 31 -7.08 -2.61 -16.25
CA LEU A 31 -6.73 -3.19 -14.95
C LEU A 31 -5.87 -4.45 -15.08
N ARG A 32 -5.39 -4.80 -16.27
CA ARG A 32 -4.64 -6.05 -16.52
C ARG A 32 -3.46 -6.24 -15.58
N CYS A 33 -2.67 -5.19 -15.35
CA CYS A 33 -1.56 -5.20 -14.39
C CYS A 33 -2.02 -5.52 -12.97
N ALA A 34 -3.02 -4.78 -12.47
CA ALA A 34 -3.58 -5.03 -11.14
C ALA A 34 -4.27 -6.41 -11.04
N ALA A 35 -4.79 -6.95 -12.15
CA ALA A 35 -5.37 -8.28 -12.21
C ALA A 35 -4.29 -9.37 -12.09
N GLU A 36 -3.14 -9.21 -12.74
CA GLU A 36 -1.96 -10.08 -12.59
C GLU A 36 -1.50 -10.14 -11.12
N GLU A 37 -1.57 -9.02 -10.42
CA GLU A 37 -1.22 -8.87 -9.00
C GLU A 37 -2.32 -9.26 -8.01
N LYS A 38 -3.44 -9.81 -8.49
CA LYS A 38 -4.57 -10.26 -7.65
C LYS A 38 -5.27 -9.15 -6.85
N CYS A 39 -5.26 -7.91 -7.35
CA CYS A 39 -5.84 -6.74 -6.66
C CYS A 39 -7.35 -6.52 -6.91
N LEU A 40 -8.04 -7.44 -7.58
CA LEU A 40 -9.47 -7.35 -7.84
C LEU A 40 -10.22 -8.43 -7.04
N SER A 41 -11.53 -8.28 -6.91
CA SER A 41 -12.34 -9.31 -6.24
C SER A 41 -12.43 -10.58 -7.10
N SER A 42 -12.83 -11.70 -6.49
CA SER A 42 -12.83 -13.01 -7.15
C SER A 42 -13.65 -13.07 -8.45
N THR A 43 -14.70 -12.26 -8.58
CA THR A 43 -15.55 -12.19 -9.78
C THR A 43 -14.84 -11.59 -10.99
N ALA A 44 -13.67 -10.97 -10.81
CA ALA A 44 -12.83 -10.48 -11.91
C ALA A 44 -11.96 -11.58 -12.56
N TYR A 45 -11.91 -12.78 -11.97
CA TYR A 45 -11.05 -13.88 -12.42
C TYR A 45 -11.81 -15.08 -12.97
N THR A 46 -13.10 -14.92 -13.24
CA THR A 46 -13.95 -15.97 -13.80
C THR A 46 -13.71 -16.11 -15.30
N ALA A 47 -14.01 -17.28 -15.87
CA ALA A 47 -13.83 -17.52 -17.31
C ALA A 47 -14.76 -16.65 -18.18
N GLU A 48 -15.84 -16.15 -17.59
CA GLU A 48 -16.83 -15.29 -18.20
C GLU A 48 -16.39 -13.81 -18.24
N THR A 49 -15.37 -13.43 -17.46
CA THR A 49 -14.91 -12.04 -17.39
C THR A 49 -14.21 -11.62 -18.68
N THR A 50 -14.66 -10.52 -19.27
CA THR A 50 -14.12 -9.93 -20.50
C THR A 50 -13.35 -8.65 -20.21
N ASP A 51 -12.47 -8.27 -21.14
CA ASP A 51 -11.75 -6.99 -21.10
C ASP A 51 -12.66 -5.76 -21.03
N TYR A 52 -13.91 -5.87 -21.48
CA TYR A 52 -14.88 -4.77 -21.48
C TYR A 52 -15.70 -4.67 -20.20
N ASP A 53 -15.64 -5.68 -19.33
CA ASP A 53 -16.34 -5.64 -18.06
C ASP A 53 -15.82 -4.49 -17.19
N VAL A 54 -16.73 -3.88 -16.45
CA VAL A 54 -16.43 -2.71 -15.62
C VAL A 54 -16.33 -3.13 -14.17
N ARG A 55 -15.22 -2.78 -13.54
CA ARG A 55 -15.01 -2.90 -12.09
C ARG A 55 -15.33 -1.59 -11.41
N VAL A 56 -15.86 -1.67 -10.19
CA VAL A 56 -16.12 -0.51 -9.32
C VAL A 56 -15.10 -0.54 -8.18
N LEU A 57 -14.23 0.45 -8.14
CA LEU A 57 -13.08 0.50 -7.24
C LEU A 57 -13.30 1.60 -6.20
N LEU A 58 -13.27 1.23 -4.92
CA LEU A 58 -13.18 2.17 -3.80
C LEU A 58 -11.72 2.54 -3.58
N ARG A 59 -11.29 3.68 -4.11
CA ARG A 59 -9.92 4.19 -4.03
C ARG A 59 -9.73 5.11 -2.84
N PHE A 60 -8.56 5.04 -2.20
CA PHE A 60 -8.19 5.88 -1.07
C PHE A 60 -6.67 5.96 -0.96
N PRO A 61 -6.07 7.10 -0.62
CA PRO A 61 -4.64 7.16 -0.43
C PRO A 61 -4.26 6.55 0.93
N GLN A 62 -3.01 6.15 1.05
CA GLN A 62 -2.44 5.68 2.31
C GLN A 62 -1.11 6.39 2.55
N ARG A 63 -0.96 7.00 3.72
CA ARG A 63 0.32 7.52 4.19
C ARG A 63 0.66 6.85 5.51
N VAL A 64 1.86 6.29 5.62
CA VAL A 64 2.31 5.57 6.81
C VAL A 64 3.60 6.20 7.32
N LYS A 65 3.61 6.62 8.58
CA LYS A 65 4.79 7.14 9.27
C LYS A 65 5.53 6.01 9.94
N ASN A 66 6.86 6.00 9.91
CA ASN A 66 7.64 5.29 10.92
C ASN A 66 8.00 6.27 12.06
N GLN A 67 7.26 6.22 13.17
CA GLN A 67 7.52 7.03 14.36
C GLN A 67 8.46 6.36 15.37
N GLY A 68 8.92 5.15 15.05
CA GLY A 68 9.80 4.37 15.90
C GLY A 68 11.22 4.91 15.91
N THR A 69 12.14 4.10 16.43
CA THR A 69 13.56 4.48 16.59
C THR A 69 14.50 3.69 15.69
N ALA A 70 13.97 2.75 14.91
CA ALA A 70 14.72 1.98 13.93
C ALA A 70 13.97 1.87 12.60
N ASP A 71 14.72 1.50 11.57
CA ASP A 71 14.21 1.38 10.20
C ASP A 71 13.23 0.22 10.10
N PHE A 72 12.11 0.44 9.42
CA PHE A 72 11.24 -0.64 9.00
C PHE A 72 11.81 -1.24 7.72
N MET A 73 12.21 -2.50 7.79
CA MET A 73 12.91 -3.18 6.71
C MET A 73 12.07 -4.32 6.15
N PRO A 74 12.06 -4.54 4.82
CA PRO A 74 11.38 -5.69 4.24
C PRO A 74 11.92 -7.00 4.80
N ASN A 75 11.04 -7.97 5.09
CA ASN A 75 11.46 -9.27 5.65
C ASN A 75 12.04 -10.23 4.58
N ARG A 76 11.72 -10.01 3.30
CA ARG A 76 12.12 -10.92 2.22
C ARG A 76 13.60 -10.69 1.84
N PRO A 77 14.39 -11.77 1.69
CA PRO A 77 15.74 -11.66 1.16
C PRO A 77 15.75 -11.00 -0.22
N ARG A 78 16.72 -10.12 -0.50
CA ARG A 78 16.81 -9.36 -1.77
C ARG A 78 16.73 -10.20 -3.04
N HIS A 79 17.22 -11.43 -3.02
CA HIS A 79 17.20 -12.34 -4.18
C HIS A 79 15.81 -12.91 -4.47
N THR A 80 14.86 -12.77 -3.55
CA THR A 80 13.45 -13.19 -3.70
C THR A 80 12.53 -12.04 -4.10
N TRP A 81 13.11 -10.85 -4.33
CA TRP A 81 12.32 -9.70 -4.75
C TRP A 81 11.92 -9.88 -6.21
N GLU A 82 10.64 -9.69 -6.47
CA GLU A 82 10.05 -9.90 -7.79
C GLU A 82 9.97 -8.56 -8.52
N TRP A 83 10.49 -8.51 -9.75
CA TRP A 83 10.36 -7.33 -10.60
C TRP A 83 8.95 -7.30 -11.20
N HIS A 84 8.29 -6.14 -11.10
CA HIS A 84 7.01 -5.92 -11.75
C HIS A 84 7.12 -4.93 -12.88
N SER A 85 6.96 -5.42 -14.12
CA SER A 85 7.08 -4.62 -15.33
C SER A 85 6.01 -3.52 -15.42
N CYS A 86 4.86 -3.73 -14.79
CA CYS A 86 3.77 -2.76 -14.75
C CYS A 86 4.14 -1.49 -13.97
N HIS A 87 4.86 -1.60 -12.86
CA HIS A 87 5.22 -0.47 -11.99
C HIS A 87 6.72 -0.14 -12.01
N GLN A 88 7.48 -0.90 -12.79
CA GLN A 88 8.92 -0.72 -13.02
C GLN A 88 9.74 -0.64 -11.74
N HIS A 89 9.39 -1.45 -10.74
CA HIS A 89 10.16 -1.62 -9.51
C HIS A 89 10.07 -3.05 -8.97
N TYR A 90 10.86 -3.33 -7.94
CA TYR A 90 10.85 -4.62 -7.24
C TYR A 90 9.90 -4.59 -6.03
N HIS A 91 9.21 -5.69 -5.81
CA HIS A 91 8.41 -5.92 -4.60
C HIS A 91 9.26 -6.60 -3.53
N SER A 92 9.36 -5.94 -2.38
CA SER A 92 10.19 -6.40 -1.26
C SER A 92 9.38 -7.06 -0.13
N MET A 93 8.06 -7.05 -0.24
CA MET A 93 7.13 -7.68 0.70
C MET A 93 5.89 -8.21 -0.02
N ASP A 94 5.29 -9.26 0.54
CA ASP A 94 4.04 -9.84 0.03
C ASP A 94 2.83 -8.93 0.27
N GLU A 95 2.80 -8.29 1.44
CA GLU A 95 1.65 -7.50 1.88
C GLU A 95 2.11 -6.49 2.93
N PHE A 96 2.13 -5.22 2.56
CA PHE A 96 2.43 -4.12 3.49
C PHE A 96 1.18 -3.69 4.26
N SER A 97 0.05 -3.62 3.58
CA SER A 97 -1.24 -3.26 4.15
C SER A 97 -2.39 -4.14 3.64
N HIS A 98 -3.29 -4.48 4.58
CA HIS A 98 -4.53 -5.19 4.31
C HIS A 98 -5.72 -4.25 4.44
N TYR A 99 -6.71 -4.40 3.57
CA TYR A 99 -7.91 -3.57 3.54
C TYR A 99 -9.16 -4.44 3.65
N ASP A 100 -9.95 -4.21 4.68
CA ASP A 100 -11.26 -4.83 4.83
C ASP A 100 -12.36 -3.80 4.64
N LEU A 101 -13.41 -4.15 3.90
CA LEU A 101 -14.70 -3.48 3.97
C LEU A 101 -15.63 -4.32 4.83
N LEU A 102 -16.11 -3.74 5.93
CA LEU A 102 -16.92 -4.43 6.94
C LEU A 102 -18.35 -3.90 6.93
N GLU A 103 -19.32 -4.79 7.10
CA GLU A 103 -20.71 -4.43 7.34
C GLU A 103 -20.87 -3.85 8.77
N VAL A 104 -21.58 -2.73 8.90
CA VAL A 104 -21.69 -2.00 10.19
C VAL A 104 -22.40 -2.82 11.27
N SER A 105 -23.47 -3.54 10.91
CA SER A 105 -24.31 -4.27 11.86
C SER A 105 -23.65 -5.54 12.41
N THR A 106 -22.90 -6.25 11.57
CA THR A 106 -22.34 -7.57 11.90
C THR A 106 -20.83 -7.55 12.10
N SER A 107 -20.15 -6.47 11.70
CA SER A 107 -18.69 -6.41 11.55
C SER A 107 -18.11 -7.49 10.63
N ARG A 108 -18.94 -8.14 9.81
CA ARG A 108 -18.51 -9.16 8.86
C ARG A 108 -17.81 -8.49 7.69
N LYS A 109 -16.70 -9.10 7.24
CA LYS A 109 -16.04 -8.73 5.99
C LYS A 109 -16.94 -9.00 4.79
N VAL A 110 -17.18 -7.96 4.00
CA VAL A 110 -18.00 -8.02 2.78
C VAL A 110 -17.17 -7.90 1.51
N ALA A 111 -16.05 -7.19 1.56
CA ALA A 111 -15.04 -7.15 0.52
C ALA A 111 -13.67 -7.05 1.17
N GLU A 112 -12.66 -7.48 0.44
CA GLU A 112 -11.27 -7.30 0.82
C GLU A 112 -10.50 -6.69 -0.34
N GLY A 113 -9.49 -5.94 0.03
CA GLY A 113 -8.43 -5.51 -0.85
C GLY A 113 -7.14 -5.71 -0.10
N HIS A 114 -6.07 -5.68 -0.86
CA HIS A 114 -4.75 -5.57 -0.31
C HIS A 114 -4.01 -4.73 -1.30
N LYS A 115 -3.01 -4.02 -0.81
CA LYS A 115 -2.02 -3.58 -1.75
C LYS A 115 -0.92 -4.64 -1.78
N ALA A 116 -1.13 -5.56 -2.72
CA ALA A 116 -0.08 -6.38 -3.27
C ALA A 116 1.02 -5.45 -3.74
N SER A 117 2.25 -5.96 -3.80
CA SER A 117 3.20 -5.38 -4.74
C SER A 117 3.74 -4.02 -4.24
N PHE A 118 4.64 -4.10 -3.24
CA PHE A 118 5.11 -2.91 -2.52
C PHE A 118 6.59 -2.67 -2.67
N CYS A 119 6.89 -1.40 -2.96
CA CYS A 119 8.20 -0.84 -2.83
C CYS A 119 8.25 0.14 -1.66
N LEU A 120 9.05 -0.14 -0.64
CA LEU A 120 9.16 0.70 0.57
C LEU A 120 10.16 1.85 0.36
N GLU A 121 9.70 3.09 0.52
CA GLU A 121 10.56 4.28 0.40
C GLU A 121 10.22 5.45 1.33
N ASP A 122 11.19 6.36 1.46
CA ASP A 122 11.02 7.62 2.19
C ASP A 122 10.42 8.70 1.26
N THR A 123 9.10 8.71 1.08
CA THR A 123 8.40 9.69 0.22
C THR A 123 8.50 11.12 0.74
N THR A 124 8.41 11.31 2.07
CA THR A 124 8.60 12.59 2.77
C THR A 124 9.13 12.31 4.18
N CYS A 125 9.72 13.31 4.85
CA CYS A 125 10.16 13.17 6.24
C CYS A 125 9.86 14.43 7.06
N ASP A 126 9.72 14.25 8.37
CA ASP A 126 9.65 15.35 9.33
C ASP A 126 10.93 16.21 9.25
N PHE A 127 10.82 17.46 9.69
CA PHE A 127 11.96 18.37 9.71
C PHE A 127 13.14 17.78 10.51
N GLY A 128 14.33 17.80 9.91
CA GLY A 128 15.55 17.24 10.51
C GLY A 128 15.80 15.76 10.21
N HIS A 129 14.86 15.06 9.57
CA HIS A 129 15.04 13.68 9.11
C HIS A 129 15.44 13.63 7.63
N LEU A 130 16.32 12.69 7.28
CA LEU A 130 16.83 12.52 5.92
C LEU A 130 16.26 11.24 5.28
N LYS A 131 15.81 11.37 4.04
CA LYS A 131 15.43 10.23 3.18
C LYS A 131 16.66 9.35 2.91
N ARG A 132 16.50 8.04 3.02
CA ARG A 132 17.52 7.02 2.76
C ARG A 132 17.07 5.93 1.79
N TYR A 133 15.78 5.64 1.73
CA TYR A 133 15.21 4.58 0.91
C TYR A 133 14.44 5.15 -0.28
N ALA A 134 14.60 4.53 -1.45
CA ALA A 134 13.97 4.98 -2.70
C ALA A 134 13.75 3.80 -3.66
N CYS A 135 12.58 3.77 -4.28
CA CYS A 135 12.11 2.69 -5.13
C CYS A 135 12.58 2.76 -6.58
N THR A 136 12.78 3.97 -7.07
CA THR A 136 13.24 4.23 -8.43
C THR A 136 14.67 4.78 -8.40
N ALA A 137 15.52 4.30 -9.30
CA ALA A 137 16.91 4.73 -9.38
C ALA A 137 17.08 6.21 -9.80
N HIS A 138 16.03 6.84 -10.34
CA HIS A 138 16.07 8.19 -10.90
C HIS A 138 16.02 9.33 -9.85
N THR A 139 15.62 9.07 -8.61
CA THR A 139 15.42 10.11 -7.58
C THR A 139 16.50 10.15 -6.50
N GLN A 140 17.57 9.36 -6.61
CA GLN A 140 18.69 9.41 -5.65
C GLN A 140 19.62 10.62 -5.89
N VAL A 141 19.11 11.84 -5.65
CA VAL A 141 19.88 13.10 -5.82
C VAL A 141 20.98 13.25 -4.76
N HIS A 142 21.05 12.37 -3.75
CA HIS A 142 22.07 12.43 -2.68
C HIS A 142 23.07 11.27 -2.67
N ALA A 143 23.00 10.31 -3.59
CA ALA A 143 24.09 9.37 -3.81
C ALA A 143 25.19 10.08 -4.63
N ARG A 144 26.06 10.82 -3.92
CA ARG A 144 27.17 11.58 -4.54
C ARG A 144 28.02 10.69 -5.45
N ARG A 145 28.22 11.17 -6.68
CA ARG A 145 29.30 10.82 -7.64
C ARG A 145 29.45 9.32 -7.89
N TYR A 146 28.65 8.75 -8.78
CA TYR A 146 29.16 7.75 -9.71
C TYR A 146 28.20 7.66 -10.88
N GLN A 147 28.68 8.04 -12.07
CA GLN A 147 28.04 7.74 -13.33
C GLN A 147 28.13 6.22 -13.52
N LEU A 148 27.20 5.48 -12.93
CA LEU A 148 27.13 4.03 -13.08
C LEU A 148 26.35 3.74 -14.36
N ILE A 149 27.09 3.19 -15.33
CA ILE A 149 26.53 2.42 -16.43
C ILE A 149 25.61 1.37 -15.80
N PHE A 150 24.29 1.54 -15.95
CA PHE A 150 23.29 0.59 -15.47
C PHE A 150 23.52 -0.74 -16.18
N HIS A 151 24.19 -1.69 -15.51
CA HIS A 151 24.23 -3.06 -15.97
C HIS A 151 22.85 -3.65 -15.68
N MET A 152 22.03 -3.79 -16.72
CA MET A 152 20.81 -4.58 -16.65
C MET A 152 21.17 -5.99 -16.19
N ASN A 153 20.32 -6.60 -15.36
CA ASN A 153 20.47 -8.02 -15.08
C ASN A 153 20.22 -8.85 -16.36
N THR A 154 20.47 -10.15 -16.30
CA THR A 154 20.25 -11.08 -17.43
C THR A 154 18.79 -11.13 -17.90
N ALA A 155 17.84 -10.59 -17.11
CA ALA A 155 16.43 -10.46 -17.42
C ALA A 155 16.03 -9.05 -17.91
N GLY A 156 16.99 -8.15 -18.16
CA GLY A 156 16.74 -6.81 -18.71
C GLY A 156 16.21 -5.77 -17.71
N SER A 157 16.19 -6.06 -16.40
CA SER A 157 15.74 -5.12 -15.35
C SER A 157 16.92 -4.47 -14.60
N PRO A 158 16.75 -3.26 -14.04
CA PRO A 158 17.79 -2.61 -13.22
C PRO A 158 18.07 -3.41 -11.93
N PRO A 159 19.21 -3.20 -11.26
CA PRO A 159 19.45 -3.79 -9.95
C PRO A 159 18.45 -3.25 -8.90
N PRO A 160 18.02 -4.08 -7.93
CA PRO A 160 17.06 -3.66 -6.90
C PRO A 160 17.66 -2.56 -6.01
N SER A 161 16.90 -1.48 -5.82
CA SER A 161 17.29 -0.37 -4.94
C SER A 161 17.25 -0.75 -3.46
N LEU A 162 17.81 0.09 -2.60
CA LEU A 162 17.65 -0.06 -1.15
C LEU A 162 16.23 0.38 -0.77
N GLN A 163 15.44 -0.53 -0.21
CA GLN A 163 14.08 -0.26 0.28
C GLN A 163 14.01 -0.34 1.80
N GLY A 164 13.07 0.41 2.36
CA GLY A 164 12.82 0.53 3.80
C GLY A 164 12.09 1.84 4.11
N LEU A 165 11.73 2.04 5.38
CA LEU A 165 11.14 3.29 5.86
C LEU A 165 11.90 3.78 7.10
N SER A 166 12.53 4.94 6.97
CA SER A 166 13.37 5.56 8.01
C SER A 166 12.55 6.12 9.18
N PRO A 167 13.07 6.13 10.42
CA PRO A 167 12.49 6.87 11.53
C PRO A 167 12.23 8.33 11.18
N GLY A 168 11.02 8.82 11.48
CA GLY A 168 10.56 10.17 11.16
C GLY A 168 10.20 10.41 9.69
N CYS A 169 10.25 9.38 8.85
CA CYS A 169 9.83 9.45 7.46
C CYS A 169 8.46 8.79 7.23
N TYR A 170 7.89 9.09 6.07
CA TYR A 170 6.59 8.61 5.62
C TYR A 170 6.72 7.90 4.29
N ASP A 171 5.98 6.82 4.13
CA ASP A 171 5.70 6.20 2.84
C ASP A 171 4.27 6.55 2.42
N THR A 172 4.10 7.07 1.20
CA THR A 172 2.84 7.66 0.73
C THR A 172 2.43 7.06 -0.60
N TYR A 173 1.29 6.38 -0.61
CA TYR A 173 0.63 5.84 -1.78
C TYR A 173 -0.60 6.68 -2.10
N ASN A 174 -0.55 7.35 -3.24
CA ASN A 174 -1.69 8.11 -3.71
C ASN A 174 -2.78 7.17 -4.25
N ALA A 175 -4.03 7.64 -4.18
CA ALA A 175 -5.21 6.85 -4.52
C ALA A 175 -5.27 6.41 -6.00
N ASP A 176 -4.52 7.06 -6.88
CA ASP A 176 -4.41 6.77 -8.31
C ASP A 176 -3.46 5.61 -8.65
N ILE A 177 -2.62 5.20 -7.69
CA ILE A 177 -1.69 4.07 -7.87
C ILE A 177 -2.47 2.75 -7.99
N ASP A 178 -1.92 1.81 -8.75
CA ASP A 178 -2.47 0.46 -8.86
C ASP A 178 -2.53 -0.27 -7.51
N CYS A 179 -3.57 -1.09 -7.35
CA CYS A 179 -3.88 -1.84 -6.14
C CYS A 179 -4.16 -0.99 -4.89
N GLN A 180 -4.30 0.33 -5.05
CA GLN A 180 -4.65 1.26 -3.98
C GLN A 180 -6.18 1.41 -3.87
N TRP A 181 -6.88 0.28 -3.74
CA TRP A 181 -8.34 0.21 -3.66
C TRP A 181 -8.86 -1.07 -2.99
N ILE A 182 -10.17 -1.08 -2.72
CA ILE A 182 -10.96 -2.31 -2.60
C ILE A 182 -11.88 -2.40 -3.83
N ASP A 183 -11.91 -3.55 -4.49
CA ASP A 183 -12.88 -3.82 -5.54
C ASP A 183 -14.25 -4.08 -4.91
N ILE A 184 -15.19 -3.17 -5.13
CA ILE A 184 -16.53 -3.19 -4.56
C ILE A 184 -17.60 -3.46 -5.65
N THR A 185 -17.22 -4.07 -6.76
CA THR A 185 -18.13 -4.35 -7.89
C THR A 185 -19.39 -5.11 -7.45
N ASP A 186 -19.24 -6.04 -6.53
CA ASP A 186 -20.31 -6.92 -6.04
C ASP A 186 -21.00 -6.39 -4.77
N ILE A 187 -20.65 -5.18 -4.33
CA ILE A 187 -21.13 -4.58 -3.08
C ILE A 187 -22.29 -3.65 -3.35
N GLN A 188 -23.37 -3.82 -2.59
CA GLN A 188 -24.56 -2.99 -2.71
C GLN A 188 -24.35 -1.61 -2.03
N PRO A 189 -25.10 -0.58 -2.44
CA PRO A 189 -25.16 0.69 -1.72
C PRO A 189 -25.51 0.49 -0.25
N GLY A 190 -24.86 1.23 0.65
CA GLY A 190 -25.02 1.04 2.08
C GLY A 190 -23.98 1.76 2.92
N ASN A 191 -24.02 1.49 4.23
CA ASN A 191 -23.04 1.98 5.19
C ASN A 191 -22.10 0.85 5.57
N TYR A 192 -20.80 1.16 5.57
CA TYR A 192 -19.73 0.21 5.83
C TYR A 192 -18.65 0.83 6.72
N ILE A 193 -17.77 -0.01 7.25
CA ILE A 193 -16.52 0.42 7.87
C ILE A 193 -15.37 -0.01 6.97
N LEU A 194 -14.58 0.95 6.50
CA LEU A 194 -13.28 0.66 5.90
C LEU A 194 -12.26 0.49 7.03
N LYS A 195 -11.57 -0.65 7.05
CA LYS A 195 -10.48 -0.96 7.98
C LYS A 195 -9.20 -1.15 7.18
N LEU A 196 -8.20 -0.30 7.42
CA LEU A 196 -6.84 -0.49 6.90
C LEU A 196 -5.95 -0.95 8.03
N GLN A 197 -5.10 -1.94 7.78
CA GLN A 197 -4.11 -2.41 8.74
C GLN A 197 -2.73 -2.48 8.09
N VAL A 198 -1.75 -1.79 8.67
CA VAL A 198 -0.34 -1.90 8.26
C VAL A 198 0.35 -3.03 9.02
N ASN A 199 1.33 -3.68 8.36
CA ASN A 199 2.01 -4.87 8.89
C ASN A 199 1.05 -5.92 9.48
N PRO A 200 0.02 -6.36 8.72
CA PRO A 200 -1.10 -7.15 9.23
C PRO A 200 -0.71 -8.55 9.72
N LYS A 201 0.42 -9.08 9.25
CA LYS A 201 0.93 -10.42 9.60
C LYS A 201 1.93 -10.39 10.76
N TYR A 202 2.25 -9.22 11.31
CA TYR A 202 3.23 -9.05 12.39
C TYR A 202 4.60 -9.67 12.07
N LEU A 203 4.96 -9.71 10.78
CA LEU A 203 6.20 -10.36 10.32
C LEU A 203 7.44 -9.53 10.68
N ILE A 204 7.25 -8.22 10.82
CA ILE A 204 8.29 -7.29 11.26
C ILE A 204 7.90 -6.81 12.66
N LEU A 205 8.84 -6.88 13.60
CA LEU A 205 8.59 -6.44 14.98
C LEU A 205 8.53 -4.90 15.03
N GLU A 206 7.54 -4.40 15.74
CA GLU A 206 7.34 -2.97 16.00
C GLU A 206 7.32 -2.71 17.51
N SER A 207 7.60 -1.47 17.92
CA SER A 207 7.50 -1.09 19.35
C SER A 207 6.06 -0.97 19.84
N ASP A 208 5.12 -0.68 18.95
CA ASP A 208 3.68 -0.62 19.20
C ASP A 208 2.96 -1.22 17.99
N PHE A 209 1.89 -1.96 18.25
CA PHE A 209 1.00 -2.51 17.23
C PHE A 209 -0.45 -2.03 17.41
N THR A 210 -0.74 -1.30 18.49
CA THR A 210 -2.07 -0.82 18.87
C THR A 210 -2.52 0.39 18.03
N ASN A 211 -1.63 0.90 17.20
CA ASN A 211 -1.77 2.05 16.33
C ASN A 211 -1.69 1.71 14.83
N ASN A 212 -1.61 0.42 14.48
CA ASN A 212 -1.47 -0.04 13.09
C ASN A 212 -2.77 -0.02 12.27
N ILE A 213 -3.91 0.27 12.88
CA ILE A 213 -5.23 0.17 12.24
C ILE A 213 -5.90 1.53 12.11
N VAL A 214 -6.38 1.85 10.91
CA VAL A 214 -7.34 2.93 10.68
C VAL A 214 -8.72 2.34 10.43
N ARG A 215 -9.74 2.91 11.07
CA ARG A 215 -11.16 2.67 10.72
C ARG A 215 -11.82 3.96 10.27
N CYS A 216 -12.60 3.89 9.19
CA CYS A 216 -13.37 5.00 8.64
C CYS A 216 -14.83 4.56 8.40
N ASN A 217 -15.77 5.47 8.59
CA ASN A 217 -17.16 5.27 8.17
C ASN A 217 -17.27 5.55 6.67
N ILE A 218 -17.84 4.61 5.93
CA ILE A 218 -18.07 4.68 4.49
C ILE A 218 -19.57 4.70 4.22
N HIS A 219 -20.04 5.71 3.50
CA HIS A 219 -21.38 5.74 2.94
C HIS A 219 -21.30 5.62 1.42
N TYR A 220 -21.73 4.49 0.85
CA TYR A 220 -21.70 4.21 -0.58
C TYR A 220 -23.10 4.28 -1.19
N THR A 221 -23.28 5.09 -2.23
CA THR A 221 -24.60 5.33 -2.86
C THR A 221 -24.80 4.56 -4.17
N GLY A 222 -23.85 3.70 -4.57
CA GLY A 222 -23.82 3.06 -5.89
C GLY A 222 -23.06 3.88 -6.96
N ARG A 223 -22.89 5.18 -6.72
CA ARG A 223 -22.19 6.11 -7.62
C ARG A 223 -21.12 6.93 -6.92
N PHE A 224 -21.40 7.37 -5.70
CA PHE A 224 -20.50 8.20 -4.90
C PHE A 224 -20.20 7.52 -3.58
N VAL A 225 -19.14 7.99 -2.94
CA VAL A 225 -18.76 7.58 -1.61
C VAL A 225 -18.51 8.81 -0.75
N THR A 226 -18.88 8.73 0.52
CA THR A 226 -18.47 9.70 1.53
C THR A 226 -17.72 8.96 2.63
N THR A 227 -16.53 9.45 2.95
CA THR A 227 -15.68 8.90 4.01
C THR A 227 -15.64 9.88 5.17
N THR A 228 -15.97 9.41 6.37
CA THR A 228 -16.01 10.24 7.58
C THR A 228 -15.47 9.48 8.78
N ASN A 229 -15.17 10.21 9.86
CA ASN A 229 -14.79 9.66 11.15
C ASN A 229 -13.61 8.66 11.06
N CYS A 230 -12.64 8.93 10.17
CA CYS A 230 -11.41 8.16 10.11
C CYS A 230 -10.58 8.37 11.37
N LYS A 231 -10.16 7.27 12.01
CA LYS A 231 -9.35 7.31 13.23
C LYS A 231 -8.49 6.06 13.38
N ILE A 232 -7.42 6.20 14.16
CA ILE A 232 -6.65 5.06 14.66
C ILE A 232 -7.56 4.20 15.55
N ALA A 233 -7.43 2.89 15.43
CA ALA A 233 -8.15 1.92 16.22
C ALA A 233 -7.23 0.75 16.61
N GLN A 234 -7.70 -0.05 17.57
CA GLN A 234 -7.10 -1.32 17.98
C GLN A 234 -7.80 -2.50 17.31
#